data_AF-A0A1V2MF41-F1
#
_entry.id   AF-A0A1V2MF41-F1
#
_cell.length_a   1.000
_cell.length_b   1.000
_cell.length_c   1.000
_cell.angle_alpha   90.00
_cell.angle_beta   90.00
_cell.angle_gamma   90.00
#
_symmetry.space_group_name_H-M   'P 1'
#
loop_
_entity.id
_entity.type
_entity.pdbx_description
1 polymer ?
#
loop_
_entity_poly.entity_id
_entity_poly.type
_entity_poly.pdbx_seq_one_letter_code
_entity_poly.pdbx_strand_id
1 'polypeptide(L)'
;QRQKDLISGYYFEDLSLSELANIYSVSRQSVHETIKKSETKLFGLEEKLGLVKRFQNMRIIVEKIDRNISNAMSLKEDDLIDLKKLIVDLKNEI
;
A
#
# COMPACT_ATOMS: atom_id res chain seq x y z
N GLN A 1 -14.04 -12.18 -9.76
CA GLN A 1 -13.90 -13.02 -8.56
C GLN A 1 -12.62 -13.86 -8.60
N ARG A 2 -12.53 -14.86 -9.49
CA ARG A 2 -11.37 -15.79 -9.58
C ARG A 2 -9.96 -15.18 -9.55
N GLN A 3 -9.70 -14.06 -10.25
CA GLN A 3 -8.39 -13.38 -10.21
C GLN A 3 -8.03 -12.86 -8.82
N LYS A 4 -9.01 -12.27 -8.13
CA LYS A 4 -8.84 -11.72 -6.78
C LYS A 4 -8.55 -12.83 -5.78
N ASP A 5 -9.27 -13.94 -5.87
CA ASP A 5 -9.12 -15.06 -4.95
C ASP A 5 -7.76 -15.76 -5.15
N LEU A 6 -7.29 -15.90 -6.40
CA LEU A 6 -5.95 -16.44 -6.70
C LEU A 6 -4.83 -15.52 -6.19
N ILE A 7 -4.95 -14.21 -6.37
CA ILE A 7 -3.99 -13.23 -5.83
C ILE A 7 -4.00 -13.26 -4.30
N SER A 8 -5.18 -13.35 -3.69
CA SER A 8 -5.33 -13.40 -2.24
C SER A 8 -4.68 -14.63 -1.64
N GLY A 9 -4.97 -15.80 -2.19
CA GLY A 9 -4.38 -17.05 -1.73
C GLY A 9 -2.86 -17.04 -1.84
N TYR A 10 -2.31 -16.49 -2.93
CA TYR A 10 -0.87 -16.44 -3.14
C TYR A 10 -0.15 -15.42 -2.23
N TYR A 11 -0.70 -14.22 -2.06
CA TYR A 11 -0.01 -13.13 -1.36
C TYR A 11 -0.37 -12.96 0.12
N PHE A 12 -1.55 -13.44 0.56
CA PHE A 12 -2.03 -13.27 1.94
C PHE A 12 -2.19 -14.57 2.71
N GLU A 13 -2.30 -15.70 2.02
CA GLU A 13 -2.49 -17.03 2.64
C GLU A 13 -1.30 -17.97 2.39
N ASP A 14 -0.23 -17.47 1.76
CA ASP A 14 0.99 -18.21 1.43
C ASP A 14 0.76 -19.51 0.63
N LEU A 15 -0.35 -19.61 -0.10
CA LEU A 15 -0.66 -20.79 -0.91
C LEU A 15 0.26 -20.86 -2.13
N SER A 16 0.83 -22.03 -2.36
CA SER A 16 1.63 -22.30 -3.55
C SER A 16 0.77 -22.34 -4.81
N LEU A 17 1.42 -22.14 -5.98
CA LEU A 17 0.77 -22.26 -7.28
C LEU A 17 0.13 -23.65 -7.50
N SER A 18 0.71 -24.70 -6.90
CA SER A 18 0.20 -26.06 -6.99
C SER A 18 -1.05 -26.26 -6.12
N GLU A 19 -1.07 -25.69 -4.91
CA GLU A 19 -2.25 -25.73 -4.04
C GLU A 19 -3.42 -24.95 -4.65
N LEU A 20 -3.16 -23.76 -5.19
CA LEU A 20 -4.15 -22.97 -5.91
C LEU A 20 -4.66 -23.71 -7.17
N ALA A 21 -3.77 -24.34 -7.93
CA ALA A 21 -4.17 -25.14 -9.09
C ALA A 21 -5.15 -26.26 -8.71
N ASN A 22 -4.87 -26.95 -7.60
CA ASN A 22 -5.72 -28.02 -7.09
C ASN A 22 -7.07 -27.49 -6.59
N ILE A 23 -7.08 -26.46 -5.73
CA ILE A 23 -8.30 -25.85 -5.16
C ILE A 23 -9.25 -25.38 -6.27
N TYR A 24 -8.70 -24.73 -7.29
CA TYR A 24 -9.49 -24.12 -8.37
C TYR A 24 -9.62 -25.03 -9.60
N SER A 25 -9.17 -26.29 -9.53
CA SER A 25 -9.22 -27.28 -10.63
C SER A 25 -8.73 -26.74 -11.97
N VAL A 26 -7.55 -26.12 -11.97
CA VAL A 26 -6.87 -25.56 -13.16
C VAL A 26 -5.42 -25.98 -13.23
N SER A 27 -4.76 -25.75 -14.36
CA SER A 27 -3.33 -25.98 -14.47
C SER A 27 -2.53 -24.96 -13.66
N ARG A 28 -1.39 -25.40 -13.14
CA ARG A 28 -0.40 -24.53 -12.47
C ARG A 28 0.03 -23.37 -13.37
N GLN A 29 0.21 -23.61 -14.67
CA GLN A 29 0.51 -22.57 -15.67
C GLN A 29 -0.59 -21.51 -15.73
N SER A 30 -1.88 -21.92 -15.72
CA SER A 30 -3.00 -20.99 -15.75
C SER A 30 -3.04 -20.10 -14.51
N VAL A 31 -2.74 -20.65 -13.33
CA VAL A 31 -2.63 -19.88 -12.08
C VAL A 31 -1.49 -18.85 -12.18
N HIS A 32 -0.29 -19.30 -12.59
CA HIS A 32 0.88 -18.43 -12.75
C HIS A 32 0.60 -17.26 -13.71
N GLU A 33 0.06 -17.54 -14.90
CA GLU A 33 -0.28 -16.50 -15.87
C GLU A 33 -1.32 -15.51 -15.32
N THR A 34 -2.31 -16.03 -14.60
CA THR A 34 -3.39 -15.19 -14.05
C THR A 34 -2.86 -14.24 -12.99
N ILE A 35 -2.01 -14.74 -12.08
CA ILE A 35 -1.29 -13.90 -11.10
C ILE A 35 -0.46 -12.85 -11.83
N LYS A 36 0.34 -13.26 -12.82
CA LYS A 36 1.22 -12.33 -13.54
C LYS A 36 0.47 -11.22 -14.28
N LYS A 37 -0.61 -11.56 -14.96
CA LYS A 37 -1.49 -10.58 -15.64
C LYS A 37 -2.14 -9.62 -14.65
N SER A 38 -2.53 -10.12 -13.47
CA SER A 38 -3.13 -9.30 -12.42
C SER A 38 -2.11 -8.34 -11.81
N GLU A 39 -0.88 -8.78 -11.55
CA GLU A 39 0.24 -7.92 -11.13
C GLU A 39 0.48 -6.79 -12.12
N THR A 40 0.66 -7.11 -13.40
CA THR A 40 0.89 -6.09 -14.44
C THR A 40 -0.22 -5.05 -14.45
N LYS A 41 -1.47 -5.47 -14.28
CA LYS A 41 -2.61 -4.55 -14.21
C LYS A 41 -2.58 -3.69 -12.95
N LEU A 42 -2.26 -4.27 -11.79
CA LEU A 42 -2.16 -3.53 -10.53
C LEU A 42 -1.02 -2.50 -10.56
N PHE A 43 0.17 -2.88 -11.04
CA PHE A 43 1.29 -1.95 -11.20
C PHE A 43 0.97 -0.83 -12.19
N GLY A 44 0.32 -1.14 -13.33
CA GLY A 44 -0.11 -0.13 -14.29
C GLY A 44 -1.21 0.81 -13.77
N LEU A 45 -2.06 0.34 -12.84
CA LEU A 45 -3.02 1.20 -12.14
C LEU A 45 -2.30 2.10 -11.13
N GLU A 46 -1.35 1.57 -10.37
CA GLU A 46 -0.56 2.36 -9.43
C GLU A 46 0.30 3.42 -10.14
N GLU A 47 0.91 3.10 -11.28
CA GLU A 47 1.66 4.09 -12.07
C GLU A 47 0.77 5.27 -12.50
N LYS A 48 -0.49 5.00 -12.87
CA LYS A 48 -1.43 6.02 -13.33
C LYS A 48 -2.08 6.82 -12.21
N LEU A 49 -2.39 6.16 -11.09
CA LEU A 49 -3.21 6.74 -10.02
C LEU A 49 -2.37 7.16 -8.81
N GLY A 50 -1.21 6.54 -8.59
CA GLY A 50 -0.29 6.81 -7.49
C GLY A 50 -0.91 6.66 -6.10
N LEU A 51 -1.94 5.84 -5.95
CA LEU A 51 -2.75 5.80 -4.73
C LEU A 51 -1.97 5.23 -3.56
N VAL A 52 -1.24 4.14 -3.77
CA VAL A 52 -0.43 3.50 -2.73
C VAL A 52 0.68 4.46 -2.31
N LYS A 53 1.35 5.10 -3.27
CA LYS A 53 2.40 6.09 -2.99
C LYS A 53 1.88 7.27 -2.16
N ARG A 54 0.77 7.89 -2.58
CA ARG A 54 0.14 9.00 -1.83
C ARG A 54 -0.26 8.57 -0.42
N PHE A 55 -0.88 7.39 -0.28
CA PHE A 55 -1.26 6.85 1.02
C PHE A 55 -0.04 6.63 1.94
N GLN A 56 1.07 6.11 1.42
CA GLN A 56 2.31 5.95 2.18
C GLN A 56 2.90 7.30 2.59
N ASN A 57 2.92 8.30 1.70
CA ASN A 57 3.36 9.66 2.03
C ASN A 57 2.52 10.26 3.16
N MET A 58 1.20 10.17 3.07
CA MET A 58 0.29 10.65 4.10
C MET A 58 0.57 9.98 5.45
N ARG A 59 0.76 8.66 5.48
CA ARG A 59 1.11 7.93 6.71
C ARG A 59 2.40 8.46 7.33
N ILE A 60 3.44 8.67 6.54
CA ILE A 60 4.72 9.22 7.02
C ILE A 60 4.54 10.62 7.61
N ILE A 61 3.74 11.48 6.96
CA ILE A 61 3.46 12.84 7.44
C ILE A 61 2.72 12.78 8.79
N VAL A 62 1.69 11.95 8.90
CA VAL A 62 0.93 11.76 10.15
C VAL A 62 1.83 11.22 11.27
N GLU A 63 2.69 10.24 11.00
CA GLU A 63 3.65 9.71 11.98
C GLU A 63 4.69 10.75 12.43
N LYS A 64 5.04 11.73 11.57
CA LYS A 64 5.91 12.84 11.96
C LYS A 64 5.18 13.86 12.84
N ILE A 65 3.92 14.16 12.50
CA ILE A 65 3.05 15.02 13.31
C ILE A 65 2.89 14.42 14.72
N ASP A 66 2.57 13.13 14.80
CA ASP A 66 2.36 12.44 16.07
C ASP A 66 3.63 12.43 16.95
N ARG A 67 4.80 12.22 16.34
CA ARG A 67 6.10 12.33 17.03
C ARG A 67 6.38 13.73 17.57
N ASN A 68 6.14 14.76 16.75
CA ASN A 68 6.36 16.15 17.18
C ASN A 68 5.42 16.54 18.34
N ILE A 69 4.16 16.09 18.30
CA ILE A 69 3.20 16.31 19.39
C ILE A 69 3.58 15.50 20.64
N SER A 70 4.02 14.25 20.49
CA SER A 70 4.40 13.41 21.64
C SER A 70 5.63 13.94 22.39
N ASN A 71 6.52 14.64 21.69
CA ASN A 71 7.69 15.30 22.29
C ASN A 71 7.36 16.67 22.91
N ALA A 72 6.08 17.04 23.04
CA ALA A 72 5.63 18.41 23.34
C ALA A 72 5.94 18.96 24.75
N MET A 73 6.73 18.28 25.58
CA MET A 73 7.23 18.88 26.82
C MET A 73 8.25 20.01 26.57
N SER A 74 8.68 20.26 25.32
CA SER A 74 9.61 21.35 24.98
C SER A 74 9.43 21.91 23.55
N LEU A 75 8.20 22.16 23.08
CA LEU A 75 8.01 22.76 21.74
C LEU A 75 8.66 24.14 21.67
N LYS A 76 9.73 24.24 20.87
CA LYS A 76 10.32 25.51 20.44
C LYS A 76 9.49 26.08 19.29
N GLU A 77 9.69 27.36 19.01
CA GLU A 77 9.00 28.05 17.91
C GLU A 77 9.28 27.39 16.54
N ASP A 78 10.46 26.78 16.38
CA ASP A 78 10.83 26.00 15.20
C ASP A 78 9.97 24.72 15.02
N ASP A 79 9.63 24.03 16.11
CA ASP A 79 8.80 22.81 16.05
C ASP A 79 7.36 23.13 15.59
N LEU A 80 6.86 24.32 15.94
CA LEU A 80 5.56 24.83 15.49
C LEU A 80 5.55 25.17 14.00
N ILE A 81 6.66 25.69 13.47
CA ILE A 81 6.82 25.97 12.04
C ILE A 81 6.83 24.66 11.24
N ASP A 82 7.59 23.67 11.71
CA ASP A 82 7.66 22.35 11.08
C ASP A 82 6.32 21.62 11.13
N LEU A 83 5.60 21.69 12.25
CA LEU A 83 4.27 21.12 12.36
C LEU A 83 3.28 21.75 11.37
N LYS A 84 3.29 23.09 11.24
CA LYS A 84 2.46 23.80 10.26
C LYS A 84 2.77 23.35 8.83
N LYS A 85 4.05 23.17 8.50
CA LYS A 85 4.48 22.70 7.18
C LYS A 85 3.96 21.28 6.90
N LEU A 86 4.11 20.35 7.84
CA LEU A 86 3.59 18.99 7.71
C LEU A 86 2.07 18.94 7.51
N ILE A 87 1.31 19.81 8.18
CA ILE A 87 -0.15 19.92 7.99
C ILE A 87 -0.48 20.41 6.58
N VAL A 88 0.28 21.36 6.03
CA VAL A 88 0.09 21.82 4.64
C VAL A 88 0.42 20.72 3.65
N ASP A 89 1.53 20.01 3.84
CA ASP A 89 1.92 18.88 2.99
C ASP A 89 0.85 17.78 3.00
N LEU A 90 0.28 17.47 4.17
CA LEU A 90 -0.82 16.49 4.28
C LEU A 90 -2.07 16.94 3.51
N LYS A 91 -2.42 18.23 3.57
CA LYS A 91 -3.58 18.78 2.84
C LYS A 91 -3.40 18.70 1.32
N ASN A 92 -2.18 18.81 0.82
CA ASN A 92 -1.88 18.74 -0.60
C ASN A 92 -1.88 17.28 -1.14
N GLU A 93 -1.69 16.30 -0.26
CA GLU A 93 -1.72 14.88 -0.59
C GLU A 93 -3.14 14.27 -0.58
N ILE A 94 -4.15 14.99 -0.07
CA ILE A 94 -5.58 14.61 -0.07
C ILE A 94 -6.25 15.11 -1.35
#